data_AF-A0A915VJY9-F1
#
_entry.id   AF-A0A915VJY9-F1
#
_cell.length_a   1.000
_cell.length_b   1.000
_cell.length_c   1.000
_cell.angle_alpha   90.00
_cell.angle_beta   90.00
_cell.angle_gamma   90.00
#
_symmetry.space_group_name_H-M   'P 1'
#
loop_
_entity.id
_entity.type
_entity.pdbx_description
1 polymer ?
#
loop_
_entity_poly.entity_id
_entity_poly.type
_entity_poly.pdbx_seq_one_letter_code
_entity_poly.pdbx_strand_id
1 'polypeptide(L)'
;MKSIVKLITLSSILFLLFNLTNCTNEQKEDKKISSISPKLDSPKTKTRAIKKKVAAKAYYYRNLASISKGKSALSLKDIANIKDKKVNLVVLYEANAPWAHIFSTGRFEITGDDRLNGLMDSYDLEIIQQFVIDDSNEGIVIEAKTQLDNPVETAREISMVDHVLMVHIKELPALKEEGTANREK
;
A
#
# COMPACT_ATOMS: atom_id res chain seq x y z
N MET A 1 -26.48 -1.86 55.27
CA MET A 1 -27.95 -1.81 55.09
C MET A 1 -28.27 -0.94 53.88
N LYS A 2 -29.10 -1.48 52.96
CA LYS A 2 -30.00 -0.80 51.99
C LYS A 2 -29.30 0.13 50.95
N SER A 3 -29.02 -0.30 49.71
CA SER A 3 -29.89 -0.60 48.54
C SER A 3 -30.55 0.63 47.88
N ILE A 4 -30.75 0.53 46.54
CA ILE A 4 -31.53 1.32 45.56
C ILE A 4 -30.62 2.02 44.53
N VAL A 5 -30.28 1.38 43.39
CA VAL A 5 -31.08 1.20 42.15
C VAL A 5 -31.47 2.53 41.51
N LYS A 6 -30.91 2.82 40.33
CA LYS A 6 -31.62 3.48 39.21
C LYS A 6 -30.91 3.25 37.87
N LEU A 7 -31.46 2.26 37.17
CA LEU A 7 -31.37 2.00 35.75
C LEU A 7 -32.05 3.16 35.00
N ILE A 8 -31.40 3.78 34.02
CA ILE A 8 -32.07 4.61 33.01
C ILE A 8 -31.68 4.09 31.64
N THR A 9 -32.52 3.21 31.14
CA THR A 9 -32.69 2.89 29.73
C THR A 9 -33.43 4.05 29.07
N LEU A 10 -32.88 4.65 28.01
CA LEU A 10 -33.70 5.35 27.02
C LEU A 10 -33.29 4.91 25.62
N SER A 11 -34.07 3.94 25.14
CA SER A 11 -34.26 3.62 23.74
C SER A 11 -34.93 4.81 23.04
N SER A 12 -34.43 5.18 21.87
CA SER A 12 -35.26 5.77 20.81
C SER A 12 -34.66 5.46 19.45
N ILE A 13 -35.18 4.39 18.87
CA ILE A 13 -35.19 4.13 17.44
C ILE A 13 -36.08 5.18 16.78
N LEU A 14 -35.61 5.87 15.74
CA LEU A 14 -36.49 6.46 14.74
C LEU A 14 -35.95 6.19 13.33
N PHE A 15 -36.65 5.28 12.67
CA PHE A 15 -36.57 4.97 11.25
C PHE A 15 -36.89 6.19 10.38
N LEU A 16 -36.13 6.38 9.30
CA LEU A 16 -36.70 6.90 8.05
C LEU A 16 -36.19 6.06 6.87
N LEU A 17 -37.05 5.14 6.45
CA LEU A 17 -37.00 4.41 5.20
C LEU A 17 -37.32 5.40 4.06
N PHE A 18 -36.37 5.66 3.16
CA PHE A 18 -36.66 6.26 1.87
C PHE A 18 -36.90 5.14 0.86
N ASN A 19 -38.17 4.99 0.45
CA ASN A 19 -38.57 4.19 -0.70
C ASN A 19 -38.90 5.13 -1.88
N LEU A 20 -38.34 4.75 -3.04
CA LEU A 20 -38.93 4.74 -4.38
C LEU A 20 -39.35 6.05 -5.05
N THR A 21 -38.73 6.31 -6.21
CA THR A 21 -39.48 6.79 -7.38
C THR A 21 -39.22 5.87 -8.58
N ASN A 22 -40.34 5.41 -9.16
CA ASN A 22 -40.44 4.68 -10.42
C ASN A 22 -40.11 5.60 -11.61
N CYS A 23 -39.44 5.06 -12.62
CA CYS A 23 -39.75 5.39 -14.01
C CYS A 23 -39.81 4.09 -14.80
N THR A 24 -41.05 3.61 -14.96
CA THR A 24 -41.49 2.62 -15.94
C THR A 24 -41.25 3.14 -17.34
N ASN A 25 -40.67 2.31 -18.21
CA ASN A 25 -40.94 2.37 -19.64
C ASN A 25 -41.28 0.95 -20.09
N GLU A 26 -42.57 0.70 -20.28
CA GLU A 26 -43.06 -0.44 -21.04
C GLU A 26 -42.90 -0.13 -22.53
N GLN A 27 -42.30 -1.05 -23.28
CA GLN A 27 -42.57 -1.17 -24.70
C GLN A 27 -42.65 -2.66 -25.06
N LYS A 28 -43.65 -2.94 -25.90
CA LYS A 28 -44.36 -4.20 -26.15
C LYS A 28 -43.54 -5.32 -26.80
N GLU A 29 -44.04 -6.54 -26.58
CA GLU A 29 -43.72 -7.82 -27.20
C GLU A 29 -43.68 -7.79 -28.74
N ASP A 30 -42.82 -8.61 -29.36
CA ASP A 30 -43.29 -9.82 -30.07
C ASP A 30 -42.16 -10.82 -30.44
N LYS A 31 -42.54 -12.11 -30.45
CA LYS A 31 -41.76 -13.35 -30.63
C LYS A 31 -40.91 -13.44 -31.92
N LYS A 32 -39.79 -14.20 -31.88
CA LYS A 32 -39.62 -15.58 -32.46
C LYS A 32 -38.13 -16.02 -32.55
N ILE A 33 -37.80 -17.06 -31.80
CA ILE A 33 -36.78 -18.14 -31.98
C ILE A 33 -35.64 -17.91 -32.99
N SER A 34 -34.38 -17.91 -32.52
CA SER A 34 -33.28 -18.71 -33.09
C SER A 34 -32.03 -18.68 -32.18
N SER A 35 -31.46 -19.85 -31.96
CA SER A 35 -30.28 -20.16 -31.16
C SER A 35 -28.98 -19.57 -31.74
N ILE A 36 -28.39 -18.57 -31.07
CA ILE A 36 -26.95 -18.28 -31.13
C ILE A 36 -26.52 -17.71 -29.77
N SER A 37 -25.62 -18.42 -29.08
CA SER A 37 -25.02 -17.99 -27.81
C SER A 37 -24.43 -16.58 -27.90
N PRO A 38 -24.81 -15.61 -27.06
CA PRO A 38 -24.08 -14.37 -26.98
C PRO A 38 -22.82 -14.61 -26.15
N LYS A 39 -21.66 -14.41 -26.80
CA LYS A 39 -20.37 -14.26 -26.10
C LYS A 39 -20.57 -13.23 -24.99
N LEU A 40 -20.47 -13.70 -23.76
CA LEU A 40 -20.29 -12.85 -22.60
C LEU A 40 -18.88 -12.28 -22.69
N ASP A 41 -18.72 -11.20 -23.45
CA ASP A 41 -17.54 -10.35 -23.38
C ASP A 41 -17.46 -9.84 -21.94
N SER A 42 -16.66 -10.57 -21.16
CA SER A 42 -16.33 -10.22 -19.79
C SER A 42 -15.78 -8.79 -19.80
N PRO A 43 -16.14 -7.93 -18.84
CA PRO A 43 -15.57 -6.60 -18.76
C PRO A 43 -14.05 -6.76 -18.71
N LYS A 44 -13.36 -6.20 -19.70
CA LYS A 44 -11.91 -6.13 -19.74
C LYS A 44 -11.46 -5.53 -18.42
N THR A 45 -11.03 -6.38 -17.49
CA THR A 45 -10.19 -6.02 -16.36
C THR A 45 -9.10 -5.16 -16.98
N LYS A 46 -9.09 -3.86 -16.67
CA LYS A 46 -8.07 -2.93 -17.15
C LYS A 46 -6.74 -3.51 -16.72
N THR A 47 -6.09 -4.23 -17.62
CA THR A 47 -4.78 -4.80 -17.41
C THR A 47 -3.88 -3.60 -17.37
N ARG A 48 -3.60 -3.13 -16.15
CA ARG A 48 -2.55 -2.17 -15.85
C ARG A 48 -1.36 -2.64 -16.69
N ALA A 49 -0.94 -1.82 -17.64
CA ALA A 49 0.01 -2.25 -18.67
C ALA A 49 1.16 -2.98 -17.99
N ILE A 50 1.34 -4.26 -18.32
CA ILE A 50 2.37 -5.14 -17.77
C ILE A 50 3.71 -4.60 -18.28
N LYS A 51 4.17 -3.49 -17.70
CA LYS A 51 5.56 -3.04 -17.81
C LYS A 51 6.35 -4.14 -17.11
N LYS A 52 7.06 -4.92 -17.94
CA LYS A 52 8.15 -5.86 -17.65
C LYS A 52 8.46 -5.96 -16.14
N LYS A 53 8.33 -7.16 -15.55
CA LYS A 53 8.69 -7.53 -14.17
C LYS A 53 10.13 -7.11 -13.83
N VAL A 54 10.37 -5.83 -13.61
CA VAL A 54 11.65 -5.30 -13.17
C VAL A 54 11.49 -5.09 -11.68
N ALA A 55 11.94 -6.10 -10.92
CA ALA A 55 12.06 -5.97 -9.48
C ALA A 55 13.02 -4.82 -9.16
N ALA A 56 12.67 -3.99 -8.18
CA ALA A 56 13.53 -2.90 -7.74
C ALA A 56 14.85 -3.46 -7.19
N LYS A 57 15.99 -2.83 -7.52
CA LYS A 57 17.30 -3.26 -7.00
C LYS A 57 17.30 -3.33 -5.46
N ALA A 58 16.64 -2.35 -4.82
CA ALA A 58 16.49 -2.28 -3.37
C ALA A 58 15.72 -3.46 -2.76
N TYR A 59 14.84 -4.12 -3.52
CA TYR A 59 14.12 -5.32 -3.06
C TYR A 59 15.10 -6.44 -2.66
N TYR A 60 16.23 -6.55 -3.36
CA TYR A 60 17.28 -7.55 -3.13
C TYR A 60 18.38 -7.10 -2.18
N TYR A 61 18.33 -5.88 -1.65
CA TYR A 61 19.27 -5.46 -0.61
C TYR A 61 19.09 -6.28 0.67
N ARG A 62 20.15 -6.27 1.50
CA ARG A 62 20.17 -6.98 2.77
C ARG A 62 19.00 -6.53 3.63
N ASN A 63 18.16 -7.49 4.01
CA ASN A 63 17.05 -7.23 4.92
C ASN A 63 17.57 -7.08 6.34
N LEU A 64 17.25 -5.97 6.99
CA LEU A 64 17.55 -5.74 8.40
C LEU A 64 16.36 -6.11 9.28
N ALA A 65 15.14 -5.85 8.80
CA ALA A 65 13.92 -6.16 9.50
C ALA A 65 12.74 -6.32 8.55
N SER A 66 11.75 -7.10 8.97
CA SER A 66 10.44 -7.19 8.34
C SER A 66 9.36 -6.88 9.38
N ILE A 67 8.44 -5.97 9.04
CA ILE A 67 7.34 -5.57 9.91
C ILE A 67 6.03 -5.79 9.16
N SER A 68 5.09 -6.49 9.77
CA SER A 68 3.75 -6.73 9.20
C SER A 68 2.69 -6.35 10.22
N LYS A 69 1.76 -5.47 9.81
CA LYS A 69 0.64 -5.00 10.63
C LYS A 69 1.07 -4.59 12.05
N GLY A 70 2.13 -3.80 12.12
CA GLY A 70 2.69 -3.26 13.36
C GLY A 70 3.57 -4.23 14.17
N LYS A 71 3.71 -5.49 13.74
CA LYS A 71 4.41 -6.55 14.47
C LYS A 71 5.76 -6.90 13.83
N SER A 72 6.77 -7.11 14.65
CA SER A 72 8.06 -7.68 14.24
C SER A 72 8.67 -8.52 15.37
N ALA A 73 9.61 -9.40 15.02
CA ALA A 73 10.36 -10.23 15.98
C ALA A 73 11.73 -9.62 16.34
N LEU A 74 11.90 -8.30 16.19
CA LEU A 74 13.18 -7.63 16.46
C LEU A 74 13.52 -7.62 17.96
N SER A 75 14.77 -7.93 18.29
CA SER A 75 15.31 -7.69 19.62
C SER A 75 15.73 -6.22 19.79
N LEU A 76 15.92 -5.76 21.03
CA LEU A 76 16.47 -4.42 21.31
C LEU A 76 17.83 -4.19 20.64
N LYS A 77 18.65 -5.24 20.53
CA LYS A 77 19.94 -5.19 19.84
C LYS A 77 19.77 -4.93 18.34
N ASP A 78 18.77 -5.55 17.72
CA ASP A 78 18.51 -5.36 16.28
C ASP A 78 18.02 -3.93 16.01
N ILE A 79 17.15 -3.40 16.86
CA ILE A 79 16.67 -2.02 16.77
C ILE A 79 17.84 -1.04 16.87
N ALA A 80 18.72 -1.22 17.87
CA ALA A 80 19.91 -0.38 18.04
C ALA A 80 20.83 -0.42 16.81
N ASN A 81 21.02 -1.61 16.20
CA ASN A 81 21.84 -1.77 15.00
C ASN A 81 21.24 -1.13 13.74
N ILE A 82 19.93 -0.85 13.71
CA ILE A 82 19.26 -0.24 12.56
C ILE A 82 19.30 1.29 12.63
N LYS A 83 19.23 1.86 13.83
CA LYS A 83 19.07 3.30 14.07
C LYS A 83 20.06 4.18 13.29
N ASP A 84 21.33 3.79 13.26
CA ASP A 84 22.39 4.61 12.67
C ASP A 84 22.71 4.24 11.21
N LYS A 85 21.89 3.38 10.57
CA LYS A 85 22.11 2.93 9.20
C LYS A 85 21.32 3.77 8.19
N LYS A 86 21.93 4.01 7.03
CA LYS A 86 21.20 4.42 5.84
C LYS A 86 20.39 3.23 5.32
N VAL A 87 19.08 3.41 5.22
CA VAL A 87 18.14 2.35 4.86
C VAL A 87 17.10 2.83 3.87
N ASN A 88 16.57 1.88 3.11
CA ASN A 88 15.37 2.06 2.31
C ASN A 88 14.23 1.28 2.96
N LEU A 89 13.01 1.81 2.82
CA LEU A 89 11.80 1.08 3.19
C LEU A 89 11.20 0.48 1.94
N VAL A 90 11.09 -0.84 1.90
CA VAL A 90 10.46 -1.56 0.80
C VAL A 90 9.10 -2.04 1.28
N VAL A 91 8.04 -1.40 0.76
CA VAL A 91 6.66 -1.69 1.14
C VAL A 91 6.07 -2.66 0.13
N LEU A 92 5.57 -3.79 0.60
CA LEU A 92 4.87 -4.79 -0.20
C LEU A 92 3.36 -4.65 0.06
N TYR A 93 2.57 -4.64 -1.00
CA TYR A 93 1.13 -4.41 -0.93
C TYR A 93 0.36 -5.24 -1.96
N GLU A 94 -0.93 -5.40 -1.73
CA GLU A 94 -1.83 -6.12 -2.64
C GLU A 94 -1.99 -5.33 -3.95
N ALA A 95 -1.91 -5.99 -5.11
CA ALA A 95 -2.01 -5.34 -6.41
C ALA A 95 -3.34 -4.61 -6.65
N ASN A 96 -4.39 -4.96 -5.91
CA ASN A 96 -5.70 -4.32 -5.92
C ASN A 96 -5.87 -3.20 -4.86
N ALA A 97 -4.79 -2.80 -4.18
CA ALA A 97 -4.80 -1.72 -3.20
C ALA A 97 -5.34 -0.42 -3.84
N PRO A 98 -6.50 0.12 -3.37
CA PRO A 98 -7.11 1.29 -4.02
C PRO A 98 -6.19 2.51 -4.05
N TRP A 99 -5.40 2.70 -2.99
CA TRP A 99 -4.47 3.82 -2.87
C TRP A 99 -3.30 3.74 -3.86
N ALA A 100 -2.95 2.55 -4.33
CA ALA A 100 -1.86 2.38 -5.29
C ALA A 100 -2.30 2.67 -6.73
N HIS A 101 -3.61 2.77 -7.01
CA HIS A 101 -4.13 2.95 -8.38
C HIS A 101 -3.53 4.16 -9.09
N ILE A 102 -3.18 5.22 -8.36
CA ILE A 102 -2.56 6.43 -8.91
C ILE A 102 -1.26 6.14 -9.67
N PHE A 103 -0.48 5.12 -9.27
CA PHE A 103 0.77 4.78 -9.97
C PHE A 103 0.52 4.30 -11.42
N SER A 104 -0.70 3.88 -11.76
CA SER A 104 -1.06 3.56 -13.15
C SER A 104 -1.00 4.77 -14.08
N THR A 105 -1.06 5.98 -13.52
CA THR A 105 -0.97 7.26 -14.24
C THR A 105 0.48 7.70 -14.47
N GLY A 106 1.46 6.99 -13.90
CA GLY A 106 2.88 7.37 -13.93
C GLY A 106 3.27 8.44 -12.92
N ARG A 107 2.35 8.86 -12.04
CA ARG A 107 2.65 9.69 -10.87
C ARG A 107 3.09 8.79 -9.74
N PHE A 108 4.29 9.02 -9.21
CA PHE A 108 4.87 8.20 -8.14
C PHE A 108 5.13 9.01 -6.87
N GLU A 109 4.91 10.32 -6.89
CA GLU A 109 5.25 11.22 -5.79
C GLU A 109 4.25 11.13 -4.62
N ILE A 110 3.05 10.62 -4.89
CA ILE A 110 1.96 10.53 -3.92
C ILE A 110 1.22 9.19 -4.06
N THR A 111 0.55 8.80 -2.99
CA THR A 111 -0.42 7.70 -2.98
C THR A 111 -1.85 8.24 -2.98
N GLY A 112 -2.83 7.36 -3.17
CA GLY A 112 -4.25 7.68 -2.97
C GLY A 112 -4.74 7.54 -1.52
N ASP A 113 -3.84 7.37 -0.54
CA ASP A 113 -4.19 7.22 0.88
C ASP A 113 -3.63 8.40 1.69
N ASP A 114 -4.51 9.15 2.35
CA ASP A 114 -4.13 10.34 3.11
C ASP A 114 -3.24 10.01 4.31
N ARG A 115 -3.42 8.83 4.94
CA ARG A 115 -2.60 8.41 6.06
C ARG A 115 -1.19 8.08 5.58
N LEU A 116 -1.02 7.33 4.51
CA LEU A 116 0.28 7.01 3.94
C LEU A 116 0.99 8.27 3.44
N ASN A 117 0.29 9.18 2.77
CA ASN A 117 0.84 10.47 2.37
C ASN A 117 1.28 11.31 3.59
N GLY A 118 0.47 11.37 4.64
CA GLY A 118 0.82 12.07 5.88
C GLY A 118 2.03 11.47 6.58
N LEU A 119 2.19 10.14 6.56
CA LEU A 119 3.40 9.48 7.05
C LEU A 119 4.61 9.83 6.18
N MET A 120 4.46 9.82 4.85
CA MET A 120 5.54 10.21 3.96
C MET A 120 6.01 11.64 4.22
N ASP A 121 5.08 12.58 4.38
CA ASP A 121 5.42 13.97 4.69
C ASP A 121 6.07 14.11 6.07
N SER A 122 5.55 13.42 7.09
CA SER A 122 6.04 13.52 8.48
C SER A 122 7.46 13.00 8.67
N TYR A 123 7.84 11.99 7.89
CA TYR A 123 9.17 11.37 7.94
C TYR A 123 10.08 11.82 6.79
N ASP A 124 9.68 12.84 6.03
CA ASP A 124 10.37 13.37 4.85
C ASP A 124 10.80 12.26 3.87
N LEU A 125 9.83 11.43 3.50
CA LEU A 125 9.98 10.29 2.62
C LEU A 125 9.59 10.61 1.18
N GLU A 126 10.18 9.89 0.24
CA GLU A 126 9.80 9.89 -1.16
C GLU A 126 9.75 8.48 -1.74
N ILE A 127 8.77 8.23 -2.60
CA ILE A 127 8.72 6.99 -3.38
C ILE A 127 9.64 7.18 -4.58
N ILE A 128 10.67 6.35 -4.66
CA ILE A 128 11.63 6.39 -5.77
C ILE A 128 11.32 5.39 -6.88
N GLN A 129 10.56 4.32 -6.55
CA GLN A 129 10.29 3.25 -7.49
C GLN A 129 9.05 2.43 -7.11
N GLN A 130 8.22 2.10 -8.09
CA GLN A 130 7.21 1.03 -8.01
C GLN A 130 7.70 -0.20 -8.79
N PHE A 131 7.38 -1.41 -8.31
CA PHE A 131 7.69 -2.66 -9.00
C PHE A 131 6.60 -3.71 -8.79
N VAL A 132 6.54 -4.67 -9.71
CA VAL A 132 5.62 -5.82 -9.65
C VAL A 132 6.37 -7.04 -9.12
N ILE A 133 5.75 -7.78 -8.20
CA ILE A 133 6.30 -9.03 -7.65
C ILE A 133 5.68 -10.21 -8.38
N ASP A 134 4.35 -10.30 -8.33
CA ASP A 134 3.52 -11.31 -8.97
C ASP A 134 2.14 -10.72 -9.34
N ASP A 135 1.17 -11.56 -9.70
CA ASP A 135 -0.15 -11.11 -10.16
C ASP A 135 -1.04 -10.56 -9.04
N SER A 136 -0.71 -10.86 -7.78
CA SER A 136 -1.46 -10.45 -6.59
C SER A 136 -0.73 -9.41 -5.76
N ASN A 137 0.58 -9.25 -5.94
CA ASN A 137 1.44 -8.45 -5.09
C ASN A 137 2.32 -7.49 -5.88
N GLU A 138 2.42 -6.26 -5.38
CA GLU A 138 3.29 -5.21 -5.88
C GLU A 138 4.16 -4.65 -4.73
N GLY A 139 5.11 -3.80 -5.07
CA GLY A 139 5.92 -3.10 -4.10
C GLY A 139 6.30 -1.69 -4.50
N ILE A 140 6.60 -0.87 -3.50
CA ILE A 140 7.24 0.44 -3.67
C ILE A 140 8.52 0.48 -2.84
N VAL A 141 9.50 1.21 -3.35
CA VAL A 141 10.70 1.59 -2.61
C VAL A 141 10.53 3.03 -2.18
N ILE A 142 10.63 3.24 -0.88
CA ILE A 142 10.57 4.54 -0.23
C ILE A 142 11.95 4.83 0.34
N GLU A 143 12.48 6.00 0.01
CA GLU A 143 13.71 6.54 0.56
C GLU A 143 13.39 7.78 1.39
N ALA A 144 14.22 8.07 2.38
CA ALA A 144 14.11 9.31 3.12
C ALA A 144 15.07 10.34 2.52
N LYS A 145 14.60 11.58 2.35
CA LYS A 145 15.43 12.64 1.77
C LYS A 145 16.59 13.00 2.68
N THR A 146 16.40 12.82 3.98
CA THR A 146 17.45 12.82 5.00
C THR A 146 17.52 11.48 5.72
N GLN A 147 18.56 11.24 6.53
CA GLN A 147 18.64 10.02 7.33
C GLN A 147 17.41 9.89 8.26
N LEU A 148 16.82 8.69 8.32
CA LEU A 148 15.68 8.40 9.20
C LEU A 148 16.15 8.25 10.65
N ASP A 149 15.55 9.03 11.55
CA ASP A 149 15.85 8.96 12.98
C ASP A 149 15.37 7.64 13.63
N ASN A 150 14.21 7.13 13.19
CA ASN A 150 13.62 5.92 13.72
C ASN A 150 13.03 5.03 12.61
N PRO A 151 13.88 4.32 11.83
CA PRO A 151 13.41 3.52 10.71
C PRO A 151 12.43 2.41 11.12
N VAL A 152 12.56 1.88 12.35
CA VAL A 152 11.70 0.81 12.86
C VAL A 152 10.30 1.33 13.14
N GLU A 153 10.16 2.50 13.75
CA GLU A 153 8.84 3.11 13.98
C GLU A 153 8.17 3.51 12.67
N THR A 154 8.91 4.17 11.78
CA THR A 154 8.39 4.56 10.46
C THR A 154 7.87 3.34 9.69
N ALA A 155 8.66 2.25 9.65
CA ALA A 155 8.23 1.01 9.02
C ALA A 155 7.03 0.36 9.73
N ARG A 156 6.94 0.50 11.07
CA ARG A 156 5.79 0.01 11.84
C ARG A 156 4.52 0.74 11.46
N GLU A 157 4.54 2.07 11.43
CA GLU A 157 3.38 2.89 11.11
C GLU A 157 2.89 2.64 9.67
N ILE A 158 3.81 2.59 8.71
CA ILE A 158 3.48 2.27 7.30
C ILE A 158 2.91 0.85 7.18
N SER A 159 3.44 -0.12 7.93
CA SER A 159 2.93 -1.51 7.88
C SER A 159 1.49 -1.66 8.36
N MET A 160 0.93 -0.65 9.04
CA MET A 160 -0.44 -0.60 9.52
C MET A 160 -1.41 0.11 8.57
N VAL A 161 -0.94 0.58 7.41
CA VAL A 161 -1.82 1.08 6.34
C VAL A 161 -2.56 -0.09 5.70
N ASP A 162 -3.79 0.16 5.25
CA ASP A 162 -4.63 -0.86 4.62
C ASP A 162 -4.01 -1.34 3.31
N HIS A 163 -4.20 -2.63 3.00
CA HIS A 163 -3.56 -3.33 1.87
C HIS A 163 -2.02 -3.38 1.86
N VAL A 164 -1.32 -2.72 2.80
CA VAL A 164 0.10 -2.99 3.04
C VAL A 164 0.22 -4.35 3.71
N LEU A 165 0.96 -5.25 3.09
CA LEU A 165 1.21 -6.61 3.57
C LEU A 165 2.38 -6.61 4.55
N MET A 166 3.47 -5.93 4.18
CA MET A 166 4.73 -5.94 4.91
C MET A 166 5.60 -4.76 4.52
N VAL A 167 6.40 -4.26 5.46
CA VAL A 167 7.49 -3.32 5.20
C VAL A 167 8.81 -3.97 5.56
N HIS A 168 9.74 -3.98 4.59
CA HIS A 168 11.12 -4.38 4.79
C HIS A 168 12.00 -3.17 5.02
N ILE A 169 12.83 -3.20 6.06
CA ILE A 169 13.91 -2.24 6.26
C ILE A 169 15.15 -2.82 5.61
N LYS A 170 15.62 -2.18 4.53
CA LYS A 170 16.72 -2.66 3.70
C LYS A 170 17.95 -1.79 3.89
N GLU A 171 19.11 -2.41 4.10
CA GLU A 171 20.38 -1.69 4.20
C GLU A 171 20.78 -1.13 2.82
N LEU A 172 20.96 0.19 2.73
CA LEU A 172 21.47 0.81 1.51
C LEU A 172 22.98 0.52 1.43
N PRO A 173 23.49 -0.12 0.36
CA PRO A 173 24.91 -0.40 0.23
C PRO A 173 25.70 0.91 0.21
N ALA A 174 26.81 0.98 0.96
CA ALA A 174 27.74 2.07 0.81
C ALA A 174 28.25 2.10 -0.63
N LEU A 175 28.14 3.25 -1.30
CA LEU A 175 28.83 3.48 -2.55
C LEU A 175 30.32 3.34 -2.25
N LYS A 176 30.98 2.31 -2.78
CA LYS A 176 32.44 2.29 -2.79
C LYS A 176 32.84 3.47 -3.65
N GLU A 177 33.50 4.46 -3.07
CA GLU A 177 34.16 5.50 -3.84
C GLU A 177 35.09 4.80 -4.83
N GLU A 178 34.79 4.89 -6.13
CA GLU A 178 35.73 4.48 -7.16
C GLU A 178 36.94 5.39 -7.01
N GLY A 179 37.99 4.84 -6.42
CA GLY A 179 39.26 5.52 -6.29
C GLY A 179 39.69 6.05 -7.64
N THR A 180 40.01 7.34 -7.68
CA THR A 180 40.73 7.99 -8.78
C THR A 180 41.98 7.18 -9.12
N ALA A 181 41.87 6.31 -10.12
CA ALA A 181 43.02 5.63 -10.71
C ALA A 181 43.81 6.66 -11.51
N ASN A 182 45.02 6.93 -11.01
CA ASN A 182 46.12 7.68 -11.61
C ASN A 182 46.02 7.94 -13.13
N ARG A 183 45.95 9.22 -13.51
CA ARG A 183 46.55 9.68 -14.76
C ARG A 183 48.06 9.79 -14.53
N GLU A 184 48.77 8.71 -14.81
CA GLU A 184 50.17 8.78 -15.19
C GLU A 184 50.34 8.04 -16.52
N LYS A 185 50.46 8.83 -17.59
CA LYS A 185 51.40 8.61 -18.68
C LYS A 185 51.60 9.90 -19.46
#